data_AF-A0A263BS00-F1
#
_entry.id   AF-A0A263BS00-F1
#
_cell.length_a   1.000
_cell.length_b   1.000
_cell.length_c   1.000
_cell.angle_alpha   90.00
_cell.angle_beta   90.00
_cell.angle_gamma   90.00
#
_symmetry.space_group_name_H-M   'P 1'
#
loop_
_entity.id
_entity.type
_entity.pdbx_description
1 polymer ?
#
loop_
_entity_poly.entity_id
_entity_poly.type
_entity_poly.pdbx_seq_one_letter_code
_entity_poly.pdbx_strand_id
1 'polypeptide(L)' 'MNNDKVQHPFYESLQAAADHTLHVISQFVGVNTFCVASNDKVTSLIFSAFHRKDHLFDAGTELPFTDAY' A
#
# COMPACT_ATOMS: atom_id res chain seq x y z
N MET A 1 -33.00 15.54 -18.03
CA MET A 1 -31.64 15.16 -18.47
C MET A 1 -30.81 15.05 -17.20
N ASN A 2 -30.51 13.84 -16.75
CA ASN A 2 -29.77 13.61 -15.51
C ASN A 2 -28.29 13.83 -15.78
N ASN A 3 -27.70 14.77 -15.05
CA ASN A 3 -26.30 15.13 -15.15
C ASN A 3 -25.53 14.31 -14.11
N ASP A 4 -25.31 13.03 -14.41
CA ASP A 4 -24.44 12.17 -13.61
C ASP A 4 -23.01 12.66 -13.79
N LYS A 5 -22.53 13.46 -12.83
CA LYS A 5 -21.12 13.86 -12.75
C LYS A 5 -20.32 12.58 -12.56
N VAL A 6 -19.71 12.08 -13.63
CA VAL A 6 -18.71 11.02 -13.57
C VAL A 6 -17.58 11.55 -12.68
N GLN A 7 -17.52 11.07 -11.43
CA GLN A 7 -16.38 11.33 -10.56
C GLN A 7 -15.18 10.64 -11.19
N HIS A 8 -14.26 11.44 -11.73
CA HIS A 8 -12.96 10.91 -12.11
C HIS A 8 -12.27 10.44 -10.83
N PRO A 9 -11.84 9.17 -10.76
CA PRO A 9 -11.09 8.70 -9.62
C PRO A 9 -9.80 9.53 -9.51
N PHE A 10 -9.49 10.01 -8.30
CA PHE A 10 -8.31 10.82 -8.01
C PHE A 10 -6.99 10.09 -8.35
N TYR A 11 -7.03 8.76 -8.41
CA TYR A 11 -5.91 7.89 -8.76
C TYR A 11 -6.33 6.90 -9.84
N GLU A 12 -5.42 6.63 -10.77
CA GLU A 12 -5.66 5.73 -11.91
C GLU A 12 -5.64 4.24 -11.52
N SER A 13 -5.09 3.91 -10.34
CA SER A 13 -5.05 2.55 -9.80
C SER A 13 -4.92 2.54 -8.28
N LEU A 14 -5.23 1.40 -7.65
CA LEU A 14 -4.97 1.18 -6.23
C LEU A 14 -3.48 1.33 -5.90
N GLN A 15 -2.60 0.91 -6.82
CA GLN A 15 -1.16 1.07 -6.69
C GLN A 15 -0.77 2.55 -6.59
N ALA A 16 -1.28 3.39 -7.50
CA ALA A 16 -0.98 4.82 -7.50
C ALA A 16 -1.47 5.50 -6.21
N ALA A 17 -2.62 5.09 -5.68
CA ALA A 17 -3.12 5.58 -4.40
C ALA A 17 -2.23 5.13 -3.21
N ALA A 18 -1.78 3.87 -3.23
CA ALA A 18 -0.90 3.30 -2.20
C ALA A 18 0.47 4.00 -2.20
N ASP A 19 1.09 4.17 -3.36
CA ASP A 19 2.40 4.81 -3.52
C ASP A 19 2.37 6.26 -3.03
N HIS A 20 1.33 7.03 -3.39
CA HIS A 20 1.18 8.40 -2.92
C HIS A 20 0.98 8.46 -1.40
N THR A 21 0.14 7.58 -0.84
CA THR A 21 -0.08 7.50 0.61
C THR A 21 1.21 7.17 1.36
N LEU A 22 1.96 6.17 0.87
CA LEU A 22 3.25 5.77 1.42
C LEU A 22 4.24 6.94 1.41
N HIS A 23 4.34 7.65 0.29
CA HIS A 23 5.21 8.82 0.16
C HIS A 23 4.89 9.87 1.22
N VAL A 24 3.64 10.29 1.34
CA VAL A 24 3.23 11.32 2.31
C VAL A 24 3.47 10.86 3.74
N ILE A 25 3.02 9.66 4.12
CA ILE A 25 3.12 9.16 5.50
C ILE A 25 4.56 8.90 5.90
N SER A 26 5.43 8.46 4.98
CA SER A 26 6.86 8.21 5.25
C SER A 26 7.61 9.43 5.78
N GLN A 27 7.12 10.65 5.48
CA GLN A 27 7.69 11.91 5.93
C GLN A 27 7.40 12.18 7.43
N PHE A 28 6.34 11.58 7.97
CA PHE A 28 5.89 11.81 9.35
C PHE A 28 6.20 10.63 10.28
N VAL A 29 6.26 9.41 9.76
CA VAL A 29 6.40 8.21 10.59
C VAL A 29 7.85 7.73 10.66
N GLY A 30 8.33 7.44 11.86
CA GLY A 30 9.70 7.01 12.16
C GLY A 30 10.04 5.54 11.87
N VAL A 31 9.30 4.83 11.02
CA VAL A 31 9.47 3.37 10.80
C VAL A 31 10.50 3.05 9.71
N ASN A 32 11.11 1.86 9.78
CA ASN A 32 11.96 1.38 8.69
C ASN A 32 11.14 1.03 7.45
N THR A 33 10.05 0.28 7.63
CA THR A 33 9.19 -0.18 6.54
C THR A 33 7.74 0.20 6.82
N PHE A 34 7.06 0.70 5.80
CA PHE A 34 5.61 0.93 5.81
C PHE A 34 5.05 0.36 4.50
N CYS A 35 3.94 -0.36 4.54
CA CYS A 35 3.42 -1.04 3.36
C CYS A 35 1.90 -1.08 3.34
N VAL A 36 1.34 -1.31 2.14
CA VAL A 36 -0.08 -1.57 1.90
C VAL A 36 -0.22 -3.02 1.48
N ALA A 37 -1.05 -3.77 2.18
CA ALA A 37 -1.26 -5.20 1.94
C ALA A 37 -2.75 -5.58 1.92
N SER A 38 -3.11 -6.57 1.10
CA SER A 38 -4.37 -7.30 1.21
C SER A 38 -4.15 -8.50 2.10
N ASN A 39 -5.10 -8.78 2.99
CA ASN A 39 -5.06 -9.96 3.82
C ASN A 39 -6.33 -10.79 3.68
N ASP A 40 -6.19 -12.10 3.53
CA ASP A 40 -7.30 -13.06 3.43
C ASP A 40 -7.44 -13.96 4.67
N LYS A 41 -6.79 -13.59 5.78
CA LYS A 41 -6.62 -14.33 7.04
C LYS A 41 -5.65 -15.52 6.97
N VAL A 42 -5.06 -15.80 5.81
CA VAL A 42 -4.04 -16.84 5.62
C VAL A 42 -2.72 -16.21 5.19
N THR A 43 -2.77 -15.33 4.19
CA THR A 43 -1.63 -14.61 3.64
C THR A 43 -1.89 -13.10 3.55
N SER A 44 -0.79 -12.34 3.62
CA SER A 44 -0.74 -10.91 3.34
C SER A 44 0.02 -10.72 2.03
N LEU A 45 -0.68 -10.27 0.98
CA LEU A 45 -0.07 -9.86 -0.27
C LEU A 45 0.31 -8.39 -0.19
N ILE A 46 1.61 -8.08 -0.31
CA ILE A 46 2.12 -6.72 -0.29
C ILE A 46 1.92 -6.07 -1.66
N PHE A 47 1.15 -5.00 -1.77
CA PHE A 47 0.98 -4.25 -3.03
C PHE A 47 2.06 -3.19 -3.22
N SER A 48 2.40 -2.50 -2.13
CA SER A 48 3.41 -1.44 -2.16
C SER A 48 4.10 -1.34 -0.81
N ALA A 49 5.40 -1.05 -0.84
CA ALA A 49 6.22 -0.91 0.35
C ALA A 49 7.19 0.25 0.20
N PHE A 50 7.31 1.05 1.25
CA PHE A 50 8.36 2.02 1.46
C PHE A 50 9.37 1.43 2.43
N HIS A 51 10.66 1.48 2.07
CA HIS A 51 11.77 1.10 2.94
C HIS A 51 12.73 2.29 3.11
N ARG A 52 13.08 2.62 4.36
CA ARG A 52 13.99 3.74 4.65
C ARG A 52 15.45 3.34 4.65
N LYS A 53 15.80 2.27 5.38
CA LYS A 53 17.19 1.81 5.53
C LYS A 53 17.34 0.40 4.99
N ASP A 54 16.55 -0.52 5.54
CA ASP A 54 16.65 -1.94 5.22
C ASP A 54 15.47 -2.34 4.34
N HIS A 55 15.79 -2.92 3.19
CA HIS A 55 14.80 -3.54 2.31
C HIS A 55 14.41 -4.90 2.91
N LEU A 56 13.13 -5.06 3.26
CA LEU A 56 12.64 -6.29 3.89
C LEU A 56 11.97 -7.25 2.92
N PHE A 57 11.24 -6.73 1.91
CA PHE A 57 10.49 -7.51 0.94
C PHE A 57 10.07 -6.65 -0.25
N ASP A 58 9.88 -7.29 -1.41
CA ASP A 58 9.40 -6.62 -2.61
C ASP A 58 7.86 -6.52 -2.65
N ALA A 59 7.34 -5.57 -3.42
CA ALA A 59 5.93 -5.60 -3.83
C ALA A 59 5.62 -6.90 -4.59
N GLY A 60 4.47 -7.50 -4.32
CA GLY A 60 4.08 -8.82 -4.78
C GLY A 60 4.50 -9.96 -3.85
N THR A 61 5.26 -9.69 -2.79
CA THR A 61 5.59 -10.70 -1.78
C THR A 61 4.34 -11.12 -1.00
N GLU A 62 4.16 -12.42 -0.83
CA GLU A 62 3.17 -13.00 0.07
C GLU A 62 3.83 -13.38 1.39
N LEU A 63 3.32 -12.85 2.49
CA LEU A 63 3.77 -13.18 3.84
C LEU A 63 2.68 -13.98 4.57
N PRO A 64 3.04 -15.01 5.36
CA PRO A 64 2.07 -15.67 6.24
C PRO A 64 1.41 -14.66 7.17
N PHE A 65 0.10 -14.78 7.41
CA PHE A 65 -0.64 -13.86 8.27
C PHE A 65 -0.06 -13.75 9.69
N THR A 66 0.56 -14.83 10.17
CA THR A 66 1.20 -14.90 11.49
C THR A 66 2.56 -14.23 11.56
N ASP A 67 3.23 -14.00 10.43
CA ASP A 67 4.58 -13.44 10.39
C ASP A 67 4.58 -11.90 10.24
N ALA A 68 3.40 -11.27 10.27
CA ALA A 68 3.24 -9.83 10.16
C ALA A 68 3.32 -9.07 11.51
N TYR A 69 4.00 -9.62 12.52
CA TYR A 69 4.15 -9.02 13.86
C TYR A 69 5.58 -8.56 14.15
#